data_AF-A0A0B7FCY0-F1
#
_entry.id   AF-A0A0B7FCY0-F1
#
_cell.length_a   1.000
_cell.length_b   1.000
_cell.length_c   1.000
_cell.angle_alpha   90.00
_cell.angle_beta   90.00
_cell.angle_gamma   90.00
#
_symmetry.space_group_name_H-M   'P 1'
#
loop_
_entity.id
_entity.type
_entity.pdbx_description
1 polymer ?
#
loop_
_entity_poly.entity_id
_entity_poly.type
_entity_poly.pdbx_seq_one_letter_code
_entity_poly.pdbx_strand_id
1 'polypeptide(L)'
;MEINWSTQQLSLPIAAPVAVALAQEEEADHSPLASIPEQYHIYAKVFGKEEFNKLPAHCYYNIGIELMEDSLLKSPLYSMMDAKSVTPKEWLEAKLKTRKLGPANC
;
A
#
# COMPACT_ATOMS: atom_id res chain seq x y z
N MET A 1 -25.03 15.54 -12.90
CA MET A 1 -24.42 15.11 -11.62
C MET A 1 -23.69 16.31 -11.08
N GLU A 2 -24.09 16.80 -9.92
CA GLU A 2 -23.55 18.03 -9.34
C GLU A 2 -23.29 17.80 -7.85
N ILE A 3 -22.15 18.30 -7.35
CA ILE A 3 -21.73 18.16 -5.96
C ILE A 3 -21.70 19.55 -5.35
N ASN A 4 -22.49 19.77 -4.30
CA ASN A 4 -22.39 20.95 -3.46
C ASN A 4 -21.33 20.71 -2.38
N TRP A 5 -20.15 21.32 -2.56
CA TRP A 5 -19.01 21.16 -1.66
C TRP A 5 -19.20 21.83 -0.29
N SER A 6 -20.07 22.84 -0.16
CA SER A 6 -20.35 23.50 1.12
C SER A 6 -21.25 22.67 2.02
N THR A 7 -22.15 21.87 1.43
CA THR A 7 -23.08 21.01 2.16
C THR A 7 -22.71 19.53 2.09
N GLN A 8 -21.68 19.18 1.32
CA GLN A 8 -21.25 17.81 1.00
C GLN A 8 -22.39 16.94 0.42
N GLN A 9 -23.31 17.56 -0.32
CA GLN A 9 -24.43 16.85 -0.94
C GLN A 9 -24.18 16.59 -2.41
N LEU A 10 -24.46 15.35 -2.84
CA LEU A 10 -24.38 14.90 -4.23
C LEU A 10 -25.79 14.78 -4.80
N SER A 11 -26.09 15.55 -5.84
CA SER A 11 -27.33 15.42 -6.60
C SER A 11 -27.10 14.54 -7.83
N LEU A 12 -27.65 13.34 -7.79
CA LEU A 12 -27.68 12.41 -8.91
C LEU A 12 -29.01 12.58 -9.67
N PRO A 13 -29.00 12.72 -11.01
CA PRO A 13 -30.23 12.63 -11.78
C PRO A 13 -30.77 11.20 -11.64
N ILE A 14 -31.87 11.06 -10.92
CA ILE A 14 -32.52 9.77 -10.67
C ILE A 14 -33.17 9.33 -11.97
N ALA A 15 -32.49 8.52 -12.77
CA ALA A 15 -33.20 7.58 -13.63
C ALA A 15 -33.92 6.59 -12.71
N ALA A 16 -35.13 6.16 -13.10
CA ALA A 16 -36.00 5.31 -12.31
C ALA A 16 -35.21 4.20 -11.57
N PRO A 17 -35.48 3.97 -10.27
CA PRO A 17 -34.72 3.00 -9.49
C PRO A 17 -34.88 1.62 -10.11
N VAL A 18 -33.85 1.15 -10.80
CA VAL A 18 -33.73 -0.27 -11.12
C VAL A 18 -33.46 -0.95 -9.79
N ALA A 19 -34.38 -1.81 -9.36
CA ALA A 19 -34.17 -2.66 -8.20
C ALA A 19 -33.05 -3.65 -8.55
N VAL A 20 -31.80 -3.26 -8.31
CA VAL A 20 -30.64 -4.14 -8.41
C VAL A 20 -30.46 -4.77 -7.04
N ALA A 21 -30.48 -6.10 -6.98
CA ALA A 21 -30.15 -6.82 -5.76
C ALA A 21 -28.74 -6.41 -5.32
N LEU A 22 -28.62 -5.85 -4.12
CA LEU A 22 -27.32 -5.56 -3.52
C LEU A 22 -26.63 -6.91 -3.29
N ALA A 23 -25.55 -7.18 -4.03
CA ALA A 23 -24.80 -8.42 -3.91
C ALA A 23 -24.25 -8.56 -2.48
N GLN A 24 -24.63 -9.65 -1.82
CA GLN A 24 -24.01 -10.11 -0.57
C GLN A 24 -22.71 -10.87 -0.91
N GLU A 25 -21.94 -11.27 0.11
CA GLU A 25 -20.67 -12.02 0.05
C GLU A 25 -20.46 -12.78 -1.27
N GLU A 26 -19.33 -12.49 -1.94
CA GLU A 26 -18.94 -13.03 -3.24
C GLU A 26 -19.15 -14.56 -3.30
N GLU A 27 -20.26 -14.98 -3.91
CA GLU A 27 -20.40 -16.35 -4.41
C GLU A 27 -19.24 -16.55 -5.38
N ALA A 28 -18.35 -17.50 -5.06
CA ALA A 28 -17.24 -17.82 -5.92
C ALA A 28 -17.77 -18.20 -7.31
N ASP A 29 -17.61 -17.31 -8.29
CA ASP A 29 -18.01 -17.54 -9.67
C ASP A 29 -17.39 -18.87 -10.12
N HIS A 30 -18.22 -19.83 -10.53
CA HIS A 30 -17.77 -21.13 -11.01
C HIS A 30 -16.97 -21.00 -12.33
N SER A 31 -17.05 -19.86 -13.02
CA SER A 31 -16.27 -19.57 -14.23
C SER A 31 -15.74 -18.13 -14.24
N PRO A 32 -14.78 -17.80 -13.36
CA PRO A 32 -14.30 -16.42 -13.19
C PRO A 32 -13.59 -15.87 -14.44
N LEU A 33 -13.20 -16.74 -15.38
CA LEU A 33 -12.55 -16.36 -16.64
C LEU A 33 -13.55 -16.02 -17.76
N ALA A 34 -14.83 -16.37 -17.61
CA ALA A 34 -15.85 -16.09 -18.63
C ALA A 34 -16.14 -14.58 -18.76
N SER A 35 -15.92 -13.80 -17.70
CA SER A 35 -16.08 -12.35 -17.68
C SER A 35 -14.79 -11.58 -18.00
N ILE A 36 -13.64 -12.26 -18.05
CA ILE A 36 -12.32 -11.67 -18.25
C ILE A 36 -11.89 -11.86 -19.71
N PRO A 37 -11.37 -10.84 -20.40
CA PRO A 37 -10.85 -10.99 -21.76
C PRO A 37 -9.72 -12.03 -21.83
N GLU A 38 -9.70 -12.83 -22.90
CA GLU A 38 -8.75 -13.94 -23.09
C GLU A 38 -7.28 -13.53 -22.94
N GLN A 39 -6.93 -12.30 -23.33
CA GLN A 39 -5.58 -11.75 -23.22
C GLN A 39 -5.04 -11.75 -21.77
N TYR A 40 -5.94 -11.75 -20.79
CA TYR A 40 -5.59 -11.76 -19.37
C TYR A 40 -5.69 -13.14 -18.72
N HIS A 41 -6.18 -14.16 -19.43
CA HIS A 41 -6.27 -15.52 -18.90
C HIS A 41 -4.90 -16.08 -18.52
N ILE A 42 -3.83 -15.61 -19.16
CA ILE A 42 -2.43 -15.95 -18.81
C ILE A 42 -2.07 -15.58 -17.36
N TYR A 43 -2.76 -14.61 -16.76
CA TYR A 43 -2.52 -14.14 -15.39
C TYR A 43 -3.51 -14.72 -14.39
N ALA A 44 -4.49 -15.53 -14.82
CA ALA A 44 -5.49 -16.14 -13.94
C ALA A 44 -4.85 -16.87 -12.75
N LYS A 45 -3.71 -17.52 -13.00
CA LYS A 45 -2.94 -18.24 -11.99
C LYS A 45 -2.28 -17.31 -10.95
N VAL A 46 -1.90 -16.09 -11.34
CA VAL A 46 -1.21 -15.13 -10.46
C VAL A 46 -2.11 -14.66 -9.33
N PHE A 47 -3.41 -14.53 -9.61
CA PHE A 47 -4.42 -14.10 -8.65
C PHE A 47 -5.10 -15.27 -7.93
N GLY A 48 -4.66 -16.51 -8.20
CA GLY A 48 -5.13 -17.69 -7.49
C GLY A 48 -4.74 -17.67 -6.01
N LYS A 49 -5.57 -18.27 -5.16
CA LYS A 49 -5.36 -18.32 -3.70
C LYS A 49 -4.01 -18.94 -3.33
N GLU A 50 -3.53 -19.86 -4.15
CA GLU A 50 -2.25 -20.55 -4.01
C GLU A 50 -1.05 -19.64 -4.25
N GLU A 51 -1.14 -18.68 -5.19
CA GLU A 51 -0.04 -17.77 -5.56
C GLU A 51 -0.11 -16.43 -4.83
N PHE A 52 -1.29 -16.00 -4.38
CA PHE A 52 -1.50 -14.69 -3.74
C PHE A 52 -0.60 -14.42 -2.52
N ASN A 53 -0.28 -15.47 -1.74
CA ASN A 53 0.57 -15.35 -0.55
C ASN A 53 2.05 -15.59 -0.84
N LYS A 54 2.41 -15.92 -2.08
CA LYS A 54 3.79 -16.16 -2.48
C LYS A 54 4.39 -14.83 -2.90
N LEU A 55 5.41 -14.41 -2.14
CA LEU A 55 6.24 -13.30 -2.59
C LEU A 55 7.07 -13.79 -3.80
N PRO A 56 7.28 -12.93 -4.81
CA PRO A 56 8.25 -13.22 -5.85
C PRO A 56 9.63 -13.46 -5.23
N ALA A 57 10.47 -14.24 -5.92
CA ALA A 57 11.83 -14.50 -5.46
C ALA A 57 12.57 -13.18 -5.19
N HIS A 58 13.24 -13.09 -4.05
CA HIS A 58 14.00 -11.91 -3.67
C HIS A 58 15.14 -11.68 -4.66
N CYS A 59 15.11 -10.57 -5.40
CA CYS A 59 16.21 -10.15 -6.27
C CYS A 59 17.22 -9.32 -5.46
N TYR A 60 18.51 -9.61 -5.61
CA TYR A 60 19.55 -8.77 -5.02
C TYR A 60 19.70 -7.50 -5.87
N TYR A 61 19.24 -6.38 -5.34
CA TYR A 61 19.42 -5.08 -5.96
C TYR A 61 20.64 -4.41 -5.34
N ASN A 62 21.72 -4.29 -6.10
CA ASN A 62 22.83 -3.40 -5.76
C ASN A 62 22.49 -1.98 -6.23
N ILE A 63 21.48 -1.36 -5.60
CA ILE A 63 21.09 0.02 -5.93
C ILE A 63 22.06 0.96 -5.24
N GLY A 64 23.00 1.51 -6.02
CA GLY A 64 23.77 2.67 -5.60
C GLY A 64 22.87 3.88 -5.57
N ILE A 65 22.85 4.61 -4.44
CA ILE A 65 22.27 5.95 -4.40
C ILE A 65 23.38 6.91 -4.81
N GLU A 66 23.30 7.43 -6.03
CA GLU A 66 24.22 8.47 -6.51
C GLU A 66 23.91 9.78 -5.78
N LEU A 67 24.93 10.37 -5.15
CA LEU A 67 24.81 11.65 -4.46
C LEU A 67 25.20 12.79 -5.39
N MET A 68 24.45 13.89 -5.34
CA MET A 68 24.83 15.14 -6.00
C MET A 68 25.91 15.85 -5.14
N GLU A 69 26.77 16.64 -5.77
CA GLU A 69 27.98 17.22 -5.15
C GLU A 69 27.71 18.09 -3.90
N ASP A 70 26.47 18.56 -3.73
CA ASP A 70 25.99 19.39 -2.63
C ASP A 70 24.92 18.73 -1.74
N SER A 71 24.61 17.44 -1.91
CA SER A 71 23.45 16.80 -1.27
C SER A 71 23.62 16.41 0.20
N LEU A 72 24.81 16.63 0.79
CA LEU A 72 25.09 16.22 2.16
C LEU A 72 24.59 17.26 3.18
N LEU A 73 23.29 17.20 3.47
CA LEU A 73 22.66 18.05 4.48
C LEU A 73 22.87 17.46 5.88
N LYS A 74 23.82 18.04 6.64
CA LYS A 74 23.99 17.78 8.07
C LYS A 74 23.10 18.73 8.89
N SER A 75 21.81 18.45 8.90
CA SER A 75 20.86 19.22 9.71
C SER A 75 20.95 18.81 11.18
N PRO A 76 20.97 19.76 12.13
CA PRO A 76 20.90 19.43 13.55
C PRO A 76 19.57 18.71 13.84
N LEU A 77 19.62 17.68 14.67
CA LEU A 77 18.41 17.04 15.15
C LEU A 77 17.73 17.97 16.17
N TYR A 78 16.49 18.34 15.91
CA TYR A 78 15.71 19.12 16.88
C TYR A 78 15.42 18.29 18.13
N SER A 79 15.40 18.96 19.28
CA SER A 79 15.03 18.33 20.54
C SER A 79 13.59 17.80 20.47
N MET A 80 13.41 16.55 20.84
CA MET A 80 12.10 15.92 20.97
C MET A 80 11.75 15.83 22.46
N MET A 81 10.52 16.23 22.81
CA MET A 81 10.02 16.12 24.18
C MET A 81 9.93 14.64 24.61
N ASP A 82 10.32 14.33 25.84
CA ASP A 82 10.43 12.94 26.33
C ASP A 82 9.14 12.14 26.15
N ALA A 83 7.99 12.74 26.47
CA ALA A 83 6.67 12.12 26.30
C ALA A 83 6.35 11.70 24.86
N LYS A 84 6.93 12.39 23.86
CA LYS A 84 6.78 12.05 22.43
C LYS A 84 7.84 11.07 21.93
N SER A 85 8.88 10.81 22.73
CA SER A 85 10.02 9.98 22.35
C SER A 85 9.91 8.51 22.76
N VAL A 86 8.99 8.17 23.68
CA VAL A 86 8.85 6.81 24.23
C VAL A 86 8.59 5.78 23.13
N THR A 87 7.51 5.96 22.35
CA THR A 87 7.13 5.02 21.28
C THR A 87 8.19 4.93 20.17
N PRO A 88 8.78 6.04 19.68
CA PRO A 88 9.91 5.96 18.74
C PRO A 88 11.13 5.20 19.27
N LYS A 89 11.48 5.37 20.56
CA LYS A 89 12.63 4.69 21.18
C LYS A 89 12.41 3.17 21.25
N GLU A 90 11.24 2.74 21.71
CA GLU A 90 10.89 1.31 21.76
C GLU A 90 10.93 0.65 20.37
N TRP A 91 10.42 1.36 19.34
CA TRP A 91 10.50 0.89 17.97
C TRP A 91 11.94 0.77 17.48
N LEU A 92 12.81 1.74 17.82
CA LEU A 92 14.22 1.72 17.44
C LEU A 92 14.94 0.54 18.08
N GLU A 93 14.74 0.30 19.39
CA GLU A 93 15.31 -0.84 20.11
C GLU A 93 14.88 -2.18 19.50
N ALA A 94 13.59 -2.31 19.15
CA ALA A 94 13.09 -3.50 18.46
C ALA A 94 13.78 -3.70 17.10
N LYS A 95 14.03 -2.63 16.34
CA LYS A 95 14.73 -2.72 15.05
C LYS A 95 16.21 -3.06 15.21
N LEU A 96 16.89 -2.50 16.20
CA LEU A 96 18.28 -2.85 16.55
C LEU A 96 18.41 -4.34 16.88
N LYS A 97 17.46 -4.89 17.65
CA LYS A 97 17.41 -6.32 17.97
C LYS A 97 17.28 -7.21 16.72
N THR A 98 16.58 -6.74 15.69
CA THR A 98 16.44 -7.45 14.41
C THR A 98 17.67 -7.33 13.48
N ARG A 99 18.74 -6.61 13.88
CA ARG A 99 19.91 -6.26 13.03
C ARG A 99 19.56 -5.58 11.69
N LYS A 100 18.33 -5.08 11.53
CA LYS A 100 17.91 -4.31 10.35
C LYS A 100 18.50 -2.89 10.36
N LEU A 101 18.84 -2.39 11.54
CA LEU A 101 19.55 -1.14 11.76
C LEU A 101 20.80 -1.45 12.60
N GLY A 102 21.87 -0.70 12.38
CA GLY A 102 23.10 -0.79 13.16
C GLY A 102 23.71 0.60 13.34
N PRO A 103 24.58 0.80 14.35
CA PRO A 103 25.30 2.05 14.50
C PRO A 103 26.23 2.24 13.30
N ALA A 104 26.16 3.42 12.69
CA ALA A 104 27.13 3.88 11.72
C ALA A 104 28.00 4.93 12.40
N ASN A 105 29.30 4.90 12.11
CA ASN A 105 30.18 6.00 12.46
C ASN A 105 29.97 7.10 11.41
N CYS A 106 29.59 8.30 11.87
CA CYS A 106 29.52 9.49 11.02
C CYS A 106 30.90 10.11 10.82
#